data_AF-A0A1B8V300-F1
#
_entry.id   AF-A0A1B8V300-F1
#
_cell.length_a   1.000
_cell.length_b   1.000
_cell.length_c   1.000
_cell.angle_alpha   90.00
_cell.angle_beta   90.00
_cell.angle_gamma   90.00
#
_symmetry.space_group_name_H-M   'P 1'
#
loop_
_entity.id
_entity.type
_entity.pdbx_description
1 polymer ?
#
loop_
_entity_poly.entity_id
_entity_poly.type
_entity_poly.pdbx_seq_one_letter_code
_entity_poly.pdbx_strand_id
1 'polypeptide(L)'
;MSLDKQALFWLAVTLGGYLLSRTLYRRFQQYWLSPIVFVPVLLFALAIPMQARYADYARDTSWLVALLGPATVAFAIPIWQQRALLARHWPALLTGMLAGSTMAIGSSWALAHALALDGQVTLSLIPRSITTPFAMEMSHDLGGVPALTAAFVMITGVFGALIGGVLMKMLHLRSALARGALLGVGAHGAGTSRAYEFGGEEGSAAGLLMVLTGLFNLLMAPVLAWCL
;
A
#
# COMPACT_ATOMS: atom_id res chain seq x y z
N MET A 1 8.64 30.99 2.60
CA MET A 1 9.09 29.61 2.86
C MET A 1 10.61 29.62 2.90
N SER A 2 11.20 29.89 4.06
CA SER A 2 12.62 29.60 4.27
C SER A 2 12.76 28.09 4.32
N LEU A 3 13.31 27.49 3.28
CA LEU A 3 13.68 26.08 3.29
C LEU A 3 14.81 25.92 4.31
N ASP A 4 14.46 25.52 5.53
CA ASP A 4 15.43 25.21 6.56
C ASP A 4 16.38 24.13 6.03
N LYS A 5 17.69 24.28 6.32
CA LYS A 5 18.74 23.36 5.83
C LYS A 5 18.42 21.90 6.16
N GLN A 6 17.73 21.68 7.27
CA GLN A 6 17.28 20.36 7.71
C GLN A 6 16.18 19.78 6.82
N ALA A 7 15.22 20.59 6.38
CA ALA A 7 14.19 20.17 5.44
C ALA A 7 14.78 19.81 4.07
N LEU A 8 15.73 20.61 3.57
CA LEU A 8 16.46 20.30 2.35
C LEU A 8 17.28 19.01 2.46
N PHE A 9 17.90 18.77 3.61
CA PHE A 9 18.65 17.55 3.87
C PHE A 9 17.75 16.32 3.80
N TRP A 10 16.64 16.29 4.54
CA TRP A 10 15.72 15.15 4.54
C TRP A 10 15.11 14.90 3.16
N LEU A 11 14.71 15.96 2.47
CA LEU A 11 14.19 15.86 1.12
C LEU A 11 15.23 15.28 0.15
N ALA A 12 16.48 15.77 0.21
CA ALA A 12 17.58 15.29 -0.63
C ALA A 12 17.90 13.82 -0.35
N VAL A 13 17.89 13.41 0.92
CA VAL A 13 18.12 12.00 1.32
C VAL A 13 16.97 11.12 0.82
N THR A 14 15.71 11.52 0.97
CA THR A 14 14.56 10.73 0.51
C THR A 14 14.55 10.60 -1.02
N LEU A 15 14.72 11.70 -1.75
CA LEU A 15 14.74 11.67 -3.23
C LEU A 15 15.98 10.98 -3.77
N GLY A 16 17.16 11.29 -3.24
CA GLY A 16 18.43 10.66 -3.62
C GLY A 16 18.42 9.16 -3.32
N GLY A 17 17.93 8.78 -2.14
CA GLY A 17 17.72 7.39 -1.75
C GLY A 17 16.75 6.67 -2.69
N TYR A 18 15.64 7.30 -3.07
CA TYR A 18 14.69 6.75 -4.04
C TYR A 18 15.34 6.54 -5.43
N LEU A 19 16.07 7.52 -5.95
CA LEU A 19 16.73 7.43 -7.26
C LEU A 19 17.83 6.36 -7.26
N LEU A 20 18.63 6.30 -6.20
CA LEU A 20 19.65 5.28 -6.00
C LEU A 20 19.03 3.89 -5.93
N SER A 21 18.03 3.71 -5.05
CA SER A 21 17.29 2.47 -4.89
C SER A 21 16.66 2.02 -6.21
N ARG A 22 15.99 2.91 -6.94
CA ARG A 22 15.39 2.58 -8.24
C ARG A 22 16.43 2.09 -9.25
N THR A 23 17.61 2.71 -9.27
CA THR A 23 18.71 2.32 -10.17
C THR A 23 19.29 0.97 -9.79
N LEU A 24 19.51 0.73 -8.49
CA LEU A 24 19.99 -0.54 -7.96
C LEU A 24 18.96 -1.67 -8.15
N TYR A 25 17.70 -1.41 -7.84
CA TYR A 25 16.59 -2.36 -8.03
C TYR A 25 16.49 -2.78 -9.49
N ARG A 26 16.59 -1.83 -10.43
CA ARG A 26 16.54 -2.16 -11.87
C ARG A 26 17.72 -3.01 -12.31
N ARG A 27 18.92 -2.82 -11.72
CA ARG A 27 20.14 -3.57 -12.07
C ARG A 27 20.17 -4.97 -11.47
N PHE A 28 19.79 -5.13 -10.22
CA PHE A 28 19.96 -6.38 -9.47
C PHE A 28 18.66 -7.16 -9.27
N GLN A 29 17.48 -6.52 -9.45
CA GLN A 29 16.15 -7.12 -9.32
C GLN A 29 15.90 -7.81 -7.97
N GLN A 30 16.62 -7.38 -6.92
CA GLN A 30 16.46 -7.91 -5.56
C GLN A 30 15.45 -7.07 -4.78
N TYR A 31 14.45 -7.71 -4.16
CA TYR A 31 13.35 -7.02 -3.49
C TYR A 31 13.77 -6.10 -2.33
N TRP A 32 14.88 -6.41 -1.64
CA TRP A 32 15.47 -5.55 -0.60
C TRP A 32 15.95 -4.20 -1.13
N LEU A 33 16.29 -4.12 -2.42
CA LEU A 33 16.70 -2.89 -3.09
C LEU A 33 15.51 -2.09 -3.61
N SER A 34 14.28 -2.61 -3.50
CA SER A 34 13.08 -1.90 -3.93
C SER A 34 12.92 -0.59 -3.14
N PRO A 35 12.43 0.49 -3.75
CA PRO A 35 12.30 1.77 -3.06
C PRO A 35 11.43 1.72 -1.80
N ILE A 36 10.44 0.82 -1.78
CA ILE A 36 9.54 0.64 -0.64
C ILE A 36 10.24 0.04 0.60
N VAL A 37 11.38 -0.65 0.43
CA VAL A 37 12.18 -1.21 1.53
C VAL A 37 13.44 -0.39 1.78
N PHE A 38 14.21 -0.12 0.72
CA PHE A 38 15.52 0.50 0.84
C PHE A 38 15.46 1.91 1.41
N VAL A 39 14.52 2.74 0.95
CA VAL A 39 14.45 4.16 1.35
C VAL A 39 14.09 4.30 2.83
N PRO A 40 13.05 3.62 3.36
CA PRO A 40 12.78 3.64 4.81
C PRO A 40 13.96 3.14 5.64
N VAL A 41 14.62 2.05 5.24
CA VAL A 41 15.80 1.51 5.96
C VAL A 41 16.94 2.53 5.99
N LEU A 42 17.23 3.18 4.85
CA LEU A 42 18.22 4.25 4.77
C LEU A 42 17.86 5.43 5.69
N LEU A 43 16.59 5.86 5.67
CA LEU A 43 16.13 6.95 6.53
C LEU A 43 16.24 6.60 8.01
N PHE A 44 15.86 5.39 8.43
CA PHE A 44 16.03 4.94 9.81
C PHE A 44 17.50 4.86 10.21
N ALA A 45 18.36 4.33 9.34
CA ALA A 45 19.80 4.23 9.58
C ALA A 45 20.47 5.60 9.80
N LEU A 46 19.93 6.67 9.20
CA LEU A 46 20.40 8.04 9.39
C LEU A 46 19.71 8.74 10.57
N ALA A 47 18.40 8.56 10.74
CA ALA A 47 17.60 9.26 11.74
C ALA A 47 17.93 8.84 13.18
N ILE A 48 18.15 7.53 13.42
CA ILE A 48 18.45 7.00 14.76
C ILE A 48 19.74 7.58 15.34
N PRO A 49 20.91 7.54 14.66
CA PRO A 49 22.14 8.12 15.21
C PRO A 49 22.07 9.64 15.32
N MET A 50 21.31 10.31 14.45
CA MET A 50 21.08 11.76 14.53
C MET A 50 20.06 12.17 15.60
N GLN A 51 19.43 11.22 16.30
CA GLN A 51 18.32 11.47 17.25
C GLN A 51 17.20 12.33 16.63
N ALA A 52 16.98 12.16 15.32
CA ALA A 52 16.00 12.94 14.59
C ALA A 52 14.59 12.43 14.90
N ARG A 53 13.68 13.34 15.27
CA ARG A 53 12.30 12.98 15.54
C ARG A 53 11.54 12.79 14.23
N TYR A 54 10.72 11.74 14.17
CA TYR A 54 9.82 11.51 13.04
C TYR A 54 8.92 12.72 12.74
N ALA A 55 8.43 13.41 13.78
CA ALA A 55 7.56 14.57 13.61
C ALA A 55 8.24 15.72 12.82
N ASP A 56 9.54 15.90 12.98
CA ASP A 56 10.30 16.94 12.27
C ASP A 56 10.47 16.52 10.80
N TYR A 57 10.87 15.26 10.55
CA TYR A 57 10.91 14.70 9.19
C TYR A 57 9.56 14.80 8.47
N ALA A 58 8.47 14.43 9.13
CA ALA A 58 7.12 14.45 8.55
C ALA A 58 6.66 15.88 8.23
N ARG A 59 7.02 16.86 9.07
CA ARG A 59 6.76 18.28 8.80
C ARG A 59 7.56 18.75 7.59
N ASP A 60 8.86 18.48 7.58
CA ASP A 60 9.81 18.90 6.55
C ASP A 60 9.51 18.28 5.17
N THR A 61 8.95 17.08 5.14
CA THR A 61 8.61 16.33 3.92
C THR A 61 7.11 16.25 3.65
N SER A 62 6.30 17.05 4.33
CA SER A 62 4.83 17.08 4.20
C SER A 62 4.34 17.20 2.75
N TRP A 63 5.09 17.90 1.90
CA TRP A 63 4.78 18.00 0.46
C TRP A 63 4.81 16.66 -0.28
N LEU A 64 5.63 15.70 0.15
CA LEU A 64 5.64 14.35 -0.42
C LEU A 64 4.36 13.60 -0.06
N VAL A 65 3.82 13.81 1.14
CA VAL A 65 2.53 13.27 1.56
C VAL A 65 1.40 13.93 0.77
N ALA A 66 1.50 15.24 0.49
CA ALA A 66 0.52 15.95 -0.34
C ALA A 66 0.41 15.38 -1.77
N LEU A 67 1.46 14.73 -2.30
CA LEU A 67 1.43 14.05 -3.61
C LEU A 67 0.52 12.82 -3.63
N LEU A 68 0.07 12.32 -2.46
CA LEU A 68 -0.95 11.26 -2.41
C LEU A 68 -2.27 11.73 -3.02
N GLY A 69 -2.62 13.01 -2.93
CA GLY A 69 -3.83 13.57 -3.54
C GLY A 69 -3.87 13.41 -5.07
N PRO A 70 -2.89 13.97 -5.82
CA PRO A 70 -2.75 13.76 -7.26
C PRO A 70 -2.65 12.28 -7.65
N ALA A 71 -1.96 11.45 -6.85
CA ALA A 71 -1.87 10.01 -7.09
C ALA A 71 -3.25 9.34 -7.00
N THR A 72 -4.08 9.74 -6.04
CA THR A 72 -5.47 9.27 -5.90
C THR A 72 -6.33 9.64 -7.09
N VAL A 73 -6.20 10.87 -7.61
CA VAL A 73 -6.90 11.28 -8.84
C VAL A 73 -6.43 10.45 -10.04
N ALA A 74 -5.13 10.18 -10.15
CA ALA A 74 -4.57 9.35 -11.22
C ALA A 74 -5.08 7.90 -11.20
N PHE A 75 -5.58 7.39 -10.06
CA PHE A 75 -6.22 6.07 -10.01
C PHE A 75 -7.53 5.99 -10.82
N ALA A 76 -8.12 7.10 -11.25
CA ALA A 76 -9.21 7.08 -12.22
C ALA A 76 -8.78 6.55 -13.61
N ILE A 77 -7.50 6.72 -13.97
CA ILE A 77 -6.94 6.30 -15.27
C ILE A 77 -7.09 4.79 -15.50
N PRO A 78 -6.59 3.89 -14.62
CA PRO A 78 -6.73 2.45 -14.83
C PRO A 78 -8.20 1.99 -14.86
N ILE A 79 -9.09 2.62 -14.09
CA ILE A 79 -10.54 2.32 -14.15
C ILE A 79 -11.09 2.63 -15.54
N TRP A 80 -10.77 3.80 -16.09
CA TRP A 80 -11.24 4.21 -17.41
C TRP A 80 -10.64 3.35 -18.54
N GLN A 81 -9.34 3.05 -18.46
CA GLN A 81 -8.65 2.20 -19.44
C GLN A 81 -9.19 0.77 -19.43
N GLN A 82 -9.48 0.21 -18.24
CA GLN A 82 -9.93 -1.17 -18.06
C GLN A 82 -11.46 -1.31 -17.96
N ARG A 83 -12.23 -0.29 -18.34
CA ARG A 83 -13.71 -0.29 -18.24
C ARG A 83 -14.39 -1.47 -18.93
N ALA A 84 -13.83 -1.95 -20.05
CA ALA A 84 -14.37 -3.10 -20.77
C ALA A 84 -14.14 -4.42 -20.01
N LEU A 85 -12.96 -4.57 -19.39
CA LEU A 85 -12.66 -5.71 -18.52
C LEU A 85 -13.57 -5.70 -17.29
N LEU A 86 -13.75 -4.53 -16.68
CA LEU A 86 -14.66 -4.32 -15.56
C LEU A 86 -16.09 -4.72 -15.93
N ALA A 87 -16.64 -4.19 -17.03
CA ALA A 87 -17.99 -4.52 -17.48
C ALA A 87 -18.17 -6.02 -17.76
N ARG A 88 -17.15 -6.68 -18.32
CA ARG A 88 -17.20 -8.10 -18.66
C ARG A 88 -17.11 -9.03 -17.44
N HIS A 89 -16.37 -8.64 -16.40
CA HIS A 89 -16.06 -9.50 -15.25
C HIS A 89 -16.50 -8.93 -13.90
N TRP A 90 -17.40 -7.93 -13.88
CA TRP A 90 -17.83 -7.24 -12.66
C TRP A 90 -18.28 -8.17 -11.53
N PRO A 91 -18.98 -9.32 -11.75
CA PRO A 91 -19.40 -10.17 -10.64
C PRO A 91 -18.20 -10.83 -9.97
N ALA A 92 -17.25 -11.33 -10.76
CA ALA A 92 -16.05 -11.99 -10.25
C ALA A 92 -15.11 -10.99 -9.54
N LEU A 93 -15.02 -9.77 -10.07
CA LEU A 93 -14.27 -8.69 -9.44
C LEU A 93 -14.90 -8.32 -8.09
N LEU A 94 -16.21 -8.10 -8.04
CA LEU A 94 -16.93 -7.73 -6.84
C LEU A 94 -16.83 -8.82 -5.75
N THR A 95 -17.04 -10.09 -6.09
CA THR A 95 -16.94 -11.19 -5.12
C THR A 95 -15.52 -11.34 -4.60
N GLY A 96 -14.51 -11.23 -5.46
CA GLY A 96 -13.11 -11.25 -5.06
C GLY A 96 -12.74 -10.09 -4.13
N MET A 97 -13.22 -8.88 -4.44
CA MET A 97 -13.04 -7.71 -3.58
C MET A 97 -13.69 -7.91 -2.21
N LEU A 98 -14.95 -8.36 -2.17
CA LEU A 98 -15.67 -8.58 -0.91
C LEU A 98 -15.01 -9.66 -0.05
N ALA A 99 -14.61 -10.79 -0.65
CA ALA A 99 -13.94 -11.87 0.05
C ALA A 99 -12.57 -11.40 0.59
N GLY A 100 -11.78 -10.73 -0.24
CA GLY A 100 -10.46 -10.21 0.13
C GLY A 100 -10.54 -9.15 1.24
N SER A 101 -11.45 -8.19 1.11
CA SER A 101 -11.68 -7.15 2.11
C SER A 101 -12.15 -7.71 3.45
N THR A 102 -13.15 -8.60 3.42
CA THR A 102 -13.65 -9.26 4.64
C THR A 102 -12.55 -10.05 5.33
N MET A 103 -11.76 -10.81 4.56
CA MET A 103 -10.64 -11.57 5.11
C MET A 103 -9.55 -10.65 5.68
N ALA A 104 -9.21 -9.56 4.98
CA ALA A 104 -8.20 -8.61 5.42
C ALA A 104 -8.60 -7.87 6.69
N ILE A 105 -9.82 -7.31 6.73
CA ILE A 105 -10.33 -6.59 7.89
C ILE A 105 -10.54 -7.55 9.06
N GLY A 106 -11.23 -8.67 8.83
CA GLY A 106 -11.53 -9.66 9.86
C GLY A 106 -10.28 -10.26 10.48
N SER A 107 -9.28 -10.62 9.66
CA SER A 107 -7.99 -11.13 10.19
C SER A 107 -7.21 -10.07 10.96
N SER A 108 -7.24 -8.81 10.51
CA SER A 108 -6.55 -7.71 11.21
C SER A 108 -7.19 -7.41 12.55
N TRP A 109 -8.52 -7.35 12.60
CA TRP A 109 -9.29 -7.17 13.83
C TRP A 109 -9.08 -8.33 14.80
N ALA A 110 -9.21 -9.58 14.33
CA ALA A 110 -9.04 -10.77 15.16
C ALA A 110 -7.61 -10.85 15.74
N LEU A 111 -6.59 -10.56 14.93
CA LEU A 111 -5.20 -10.55 15.39
C LEU A 111 -4.92 -9.43 16.39
N ALA A 112 -5.48 -8.23 16.17
CA ALA A 112 -5.33 -7.12 17.10
C ALA A 112 -5.92 -7.45 18.49
N HIS A 113 -7.08 -8.09 18.52
CA HIS A 113 -7.72 -8.54 19.77
C HIS A 113 -6.95 -9.69 20.42
N ALA A 114 -6.50 -10.67 19.64
CA ALA A 114 -5.71 -11.79 20.15
C ALA A 114 -4.39 -11.35 20.79
N LEU A 115 -3.80 -10.25 20.29
CA LEU A 115 -2.57 -9.66 20.82
C LEU A 115 -2.82 -8.56 21.86
N ALA A 116 -4.08 -8.28 22.20
CA ALA A 116 -4.49 -7.21 23.12
C ALA A 116 -3.86 -5.84 22.78
N LEU A 117 -3.88 -5.47 21.49
CA LEU A 117 -3.34 -4.19 21.04
C LEU A 117 -4.21 -3.02 21.53
N ASP A 118 -3.57 -1.87 21.74
CA ASP A 118 -4.26 -0.62 22.05
C ASP A 118 -5.30 -0.25 20.96
N GLY A 119 -6.34 0.48 21.35
CA GLY A 119 -7.44 0.86 20.46
C GLY A 119 -6.96 1.65 19.23
N GLN A 120 -6.08 2.64 19.40
CA GLN A 120 -5.57 3.41 18.27
C GLN A 120 -4.70 2.57 17.34
N VAL A 121 -3.91 1.65 17.90
CA VAL A 121 -3.09 0.71 17.11
C VAL A 121 -3.98 -0.25 16.32
N THR A 122 -5.04 -0.76 16.95
CA THR A 122 -6.05 -1.63 16.30
C THR A 122 -6.73 -0.93 15.14
N LEU A 123 -7.20 0.30 15.34
CA LEU A 123 -7.85 1.12 14.30
C LEU A 123 -6.88 1.48 13.16
N SER A 124 -5.58 1.63 13.46
CA SER A 124 -4.54 1.81 12.45
C SER A 124 -4.24 0.54 11.65
N LEU A 125 -4.44 -0.64 12.26
CA LEU A 125 -4.12 -1.93 11.64
C LEU A 125 -5.19 -2.40 10.66
N ILE A 126 -6.46 -2.09 10.91
CA ILE A 126 -7.59 -2.49 10.08
C ILE A 126 -7.41 -2.14 8.58
N PRO A 127 -7.06 -0.90 8.21
CA PRO A 127 -6.88 -0.53 6.80
C PRO A 127 -5.55 -0.99 6.17
N ARG A 128 -4.75 -1.85 6.82
CA ARG A 128 -3.40 -2.23 6.35
C ARG A 128 -3.34 -2.87 4.96
N SER A 129 -4.46 -3.36 4.42
CA SER A 129 -4.49 -4.12 3.16
C SER A 129 -5.02 -3.33 1.96
N ILE A 130 -5.13 -2.00 2.08
CA ILE A 130 -5.43 -1.11 0.94
C ILE A 130 -4.27 -0.17 0.65
N THR A 131 -4.31 0.53 -0.49
CA THR A 131 -3.22 1.43 -0.89
C THR A 131 -3.10 2.63 0.05
N THR A 132 -1.88 3.11 0.27
CA THR A 132 -1.54 4.10 1.31
C THR A 132 -2.44 5.35 1.31
N PRO A 133 -2.76 6.00 0.16
CA PRO A 133 -3.68 7.14 0.16
C PRO A 133 -5.04 6.82 0.78
N PHE A 134 -5.66 5.68 0.43
CA PHE A 134 -6.95 5.30 0.97
C PHE A 134 -6.85 4.80 2.41
N ALA A 135 -5.77 4.09 2.74
CA ALA A 135 -5.57 3.52 4.07
C ALA A 135 -5.39 4.60 5.13
N MET A 136 -4.58 5.62 4.82
CA MET A 136 -4.34 6.74 5.73
C MET A 136 -5.61 7.54 6.01
N GLU A 137 -6.42 7.78 4.97
CA GLU A 137 -7.72 8.46 5.11
C GLU A 137 -8.70 7.63 5.94
N MET A 138 -8.87 6.34 5.58
CA MET A 138 -9.71 5.42 6.34
C MET A 138 -9.28 5.32 7.80
N SER A 139 -7.97 5.26 8.06
CA SER A 139 -7.44 5.24 9.42
C SER A 139 -7.76 6.52 10.18
N HIS A 140 -7.70 7.68 9.52
CA HIS A 140 -8.05 8.95 10.13
C HIS A 140 -9.53 8.97 10.51
N ASP A 141 -10.41 8.56 9.60
CA ASP A 141 -11.86 8.50 9.82
C ASP A 141 -12.26 7.52 10.93
N LEU A 142 -11.51 6.42 11.07
CA LEU A 142 -11.69 5.45 12.15
C LEU A 142 -11.11 5.90 13.50
N GLY A 143 -10.35 7.00 13.57
CA GLY A 143 -9.69 7.45 14.81
C GLY A 143 -8.35 6.75 15.13
N GLY A 144 -7.75 6.09 14.13
CA GLY A 144 -6.39 5.55 14.20
C GLY A 144 -5.30 6.60 13.92
N VAL A 145 -4.07 6.13 13.77
CA VAL A 145 -2.87 6.94 13.50
C VAL A 145 -2.40 6.69 12.06
N PRO A 146 -2.64 7.62 11.11
CA PRO A 146 -2.31 7.41 9.69
C PRO A 146 -0.84 7.04 9.42
N ALA A 147 0.10 7.55 10.22
CA ALA A 147 1.51 7.22 10.09
C ALA A 147 1.80 5.73 10.42
N LEU A 148 1.13 5.18 11.44
CA LEU A 148 1.23 3.76 11.77
C LEU A 148 0.59 2.91 10.67
N THR A 149 -0.56 3.35 10.17
CA THR A 149 -1.24 2.71 9.04
C THR A 149 -0.34 2.62 7.81
N ALA A 150 0.35 3.70 7.45
CA ALA A 150 1.30 3.69 6.34
C ALA A 150 2.41 2.65 6.52
N ALA A 151 2.92 2.48 7.76
CA ALA A 151 3.88 1.43 8.08
C ALA A 151 3.27 0.03 7.95
N PHE A 152 2.06 -0.21 8.44
CA PHE A 152 1.38 -1.50 8.30
C PHE A 152 1.06 -1.85 6.85
N VAL A 153 0.66 -0.87 6.04
CA VAL A 153 0.46 -1.02 4.60
C VAL A 153 1.78 -1.38 3.92
N MET A 154 2.88 -0.70 4.26
CA MET A 154 4.20 -1.02 3.71
C MET A 154 4.60 -2.47 4.02
N ILE A 155 4.48 -2.88 5.29
CA ILE A 155 4.78 -4.24 5.74
C ILE A 155 3.90 -5.24 4.99
N THR A 156 2.58 -5.03 4.99
CA THR A 156 1.63 -5.91 4.31
C THR A 156 1.93 -6.05 2.83
N GLY A 157 2.23 -4.94 2.14
CA GLY A 157 2.56 -4.94 0.72
C GLY A 157 3.86 -5.66 0.41
N VAL A 158 4.91 -5.41 1.19
CA VAL A 158 6.22 -6.07 1.02
C VAL A 158 6.10 -7.58 1.22
N PHE A 159 5.51 -8.01 2.34
CA PHE A 159 5.31 -9.43 2.62
C PHE A 159 4.36 -10.08 1.61
N GLY A 160 3.26 -9.42 1.29
CA GLY A 160 2.27 -9.92 0.35
C GLY A 160 2.79 -10.05 -1.08
N ALA A 161 3.66 -9.14 -1.54
CA ALA A 161 4.30 -9.26 -2.86
C ALA A 161 5.31 -10.43 -2.91
N LEU A 162 6.08 -10.64 -1.84
CA LEU A 162 7.02 -11.75 -1.72
C LEU A 162 6.29 -13.11 -1.69
N ILE A 163 5.34 -13.25 -0.76
CA ILE A 163 4.55 -14.48 -0.59
C ILE A 163 3.66 -14.70 -1.82
N GLY A 164 3.05 -13.65 -2.36
CA GLY A 164 2.20 -13.72 -3.55
C GLY A 164 2.93 -14.28 -4.77
N GLY A 165 4.20 -13.93 -4.95
CA GLY A 165 5.04 -14.52 -6.00
C GLY A 165 5.28 -16.03 -5.82
N VAL A 166 5.36 -16.52 -4.57
CA VAL A 166 5.46 -17.96 -4.25
C VAL A 166 4.10 -18.64 -4.46
N LEU A 167 3.02 -18.05 -3.93
CA LEU A 167 1.66 -18.56 -4.09
C LEU A 167 1.24 -18.67 -5.55
N MET A 168 1.66 -17.74 -6.41
CA MET A 168 1.39 -17.81 -7.85
C MET A 168 1.99 -19.05 -8.52
N LYS A 169 3.09 -19.60 -7.99
CA LYS A 169 3.71 -20.84 -8.49
C LYS A 169 3.05 -22.09 -7.90
N MET A 170 2.53 -22.00 -6.68
CA MET A 170 1.89 -23.11 -5.97
C MET A 170 0.42 -23.30 -6.36
N LEU A 171 -0.30 -22.20 -6.61
CA LEU A 171 -1.71 -22.18 -6.95
C LEU A 171 -1.87 -22.28 -8.48
N HIS A 172 -2.80 -23.12 -8.93
CA HIS A 172 -3.12 -23.29 -10.35
C HIS A 172 -4.00 -22.14 -10.89
N LEU A 173 -3.47 -20.91 -10.89
CA LEU A 173 -4.17 -19.71 -11.36
C LEU A 173 -4.12 -19.61 -12.90
N ARG A 174 -5.24 -19.99 -13.54
CA ARG A 174 -5.32 -20.10 -15.00
C ARG A 174 -5.47 -18.78 -15.76
N SER A 175 -5.98 -17.72 -15.12
CA SER A 175 -6.23 -16.43 -15.76
C SER A 175 -5.36 -15.30 -15.22
N ALA A 176 -5.03 -14.34 -16.09
CA ALA A 176 -4.34 -13.11 -15.69
C ALA A 176 -5.14 -12.32 -14.65
N LEU A 177 -6.49 -12.38 -14.72
CA LEU A 177 -7.38 -11.77 -13.74
C LEU A 177 -7.19 -12.38 -12.34
N ALA A 178 -7.10 -13.71 -12.23
CA ALA A 178 -6.92 -14.37 -10.94
C ALA A 178 -5.52 -14.11 -10.35
N ARG A 179 -4.49 -14.12 -11.19
CA ARG A 179 -3.11 -13.75 -10.79
C ARG A 179 -3.03 -12.29 -10.35
N GLY A 180 -3.67 -11.40 -11.10
CA GLY A 180 -3.80 -9.99 -10.77
C GLY A 180 -4.57 -9.78 -9.47
N ALA A 181 -5.64 -10.52 -9.23
CA ALA A 181 -6.42 -10.45 -8.00
C ALA A 181 -5.61 -10.87 -6.77
N LEU A 182 -4.87 -11.98 -6.86
CA LEU A 182 -4.01 -12.45 -5.78
C LEU A 182 -3.06 -11.33 -5.29
N LEU A 183 -2.39 -10.65 -6.22
CA LEU A 183 -1.40 -9.64 -5.90
C LEU A 183 -2.01 -8.27 -5.61
N GLY A 184 -2.99 -7.83 -6.40
CA GLY A 184 -3.62 -6.52 -6.28
C GLY A 184 -4.48 -6.39 -5.02
N VAL A 185 -5.26 -7.41 -4.68
CA VAL A 185 -6.09 -7.42 -3.46
C VAL A 185 -5.26 -7.81 -2.24
N GLY A 186 -4.33 -8.76 -2.37
CA GLY A 186 -3.53 -9.25 -1.24
C GLY A 186 -2.37 -8.34 -0.83
N ALA A 187 -1.83 -7.54 -1.75
CA ALA A 187 -0.62 -6.75 -1.53
C ALA A 187 -0.66 -5.35 -2.18
N HIS A 188 -1.85 -4.87 -2.58
CA HIS A 188 -2.12 -3.51 -3.07
C HIS A 188 -1.09 -3.02 -4.12
N GLY A 189 -0.53 -1.82 -3.94
CA GLY A 189 0.42 -1.23 -4.88
C GLY A 189 1.73 -2.02 -5.02
N ALA A 190 2.23 -2.61 -3.94
CA ALA A 190 3.44 -3.42 -3.98
C ALA A 190 3.21 -4.71 -4.79
N GLY A 191 2.08 -5.38 -4.55
CA GLY A 191 1.63 -6.53 -5.33
C GLY A 191 1.36 -6.17 -6.80
N THR A 192 0.76 -5.01 -7.07
CA THR A 192 0.53 -4.53 -8.43
C THR A 192 1.85 -4.35 -9.19
N SER A 193 2.85 -3.72 -8.55
CA SER A 193 4.19 -3.61 -9.15
C SER A 193 4.79 -5.00 -9.42
N ARG A 194 4.61 -5.95 -8.49
CA ARG A 194 5.05 -7.33 -8.67
C ARG A 194 4.31 -8.05 -9.79
N ALA A 195 3.03 -7.77 -9.99
CA ALA A 195 2.21 -8.36 -11.04
C ALA A 195 2.70 -7.96 -12.44
N TYR A 196 3.16 -6.70 -12.61
CA TYR A 196 3.78 -6.25 -13.86
C TYR A 196 5.07 -6.99 -14.23
N GLU A 197 5.77 -7.58 -13.25
CA GLU A 197 6.94 -8.42 -13.53
C GLU A 197 6.55 -9.78 -14.12
N PHE A 198 5.31 -10.23 -13.89
CA PHE A 198 4.78 -11.47 -14.46
C PHE A 198 4.10 -11.26 -15.82
N GLY A 199 3.47 -10.11 -16.02
CA GLY A 199 2.88 -9.74 -17.30
C GLY A 199 2.06 -8.45 -17.25
N GLY A 200 1.86 -7.85 -18.43
CA GLY A 200 1.11 -6.59 -18.55
C GLY A 200 -0.38 -6.73 -18.23
N GLU A 201 -0.98 -7.88 -18.53
CA GLU A 201 -2.38 -8.18 -18.21
C GLU A 201 -2.58 -8.38 -16.71
N GLU A 202 -1.68 -9.12 -16.06
CA GLU A 202 -1.66 -9.34 -14.62
C GLU A 202 -1.50 -8.01 -13.87
N GLY A 203 -0.55 -7.18 -14.30
CA GLY A 203 -0.33 -5.85 -13.73
C GLY A 203 -1.54 -4.92 -13.90
N SER A 204 -2.17 -4.94 -15.07
CA SER A 204 -3.37 -4.16 -15.34
C SER A 204 -4.55 -4.60 -14.48
N ALA A 205 -4.77 -5.91 -14.35
CA ALA A 205 -5.81 -6.48 -13.51
C ALA A 205 -5.57 -6.21 -12.02
N ALA A 206 -4.32 -6.36 -11.55
CA ALA A 206 -3.92 -6.06 -10.18
C ALA A 206 -4.13 -4.59 -9.85
N GLY A 207 -3.74 -3.68 -10.75
CA GLY A 207 -3.91 -2.25 -10.55
C GLY A 207 -5.38 -1.83 -10.48
N LEU A 208 -6.22 -2.37 -11.37
CA LEU A 208 -7.66 -2.14 -11.30
C LEU A 208 -8.24 -2.62 -9.96
N LEU A 209 -7.95 -3.86 -9.57
CA LEU A 209 -8.46 -4.44 -8.32
C LEU A 209 -7.95 -3.73 -7.08
N MET A 210 -6.67 -3.35 -7.03
CA MET A 210 -6.12 -2.53 -5.95
C MET A 210 -6.94 -1.25 -5.74
N VAL A 211 -7.22 -0.52 -6.83
CA VAL A 211 -7.97 0.74 -6.74
C VAL A 211 -9.40 0.49 -6.30
N LEU A 212 -10.08 -0.47 -6.92
CA LEU A 212 -11.48 -0.77 -6.61
C LEU A 212 -11.65 -1.28 -5.17
N THR A 213 -10.79 -2.19 -4.70
CA THR A 213 -10.79 -2.67 -3.31
C THR A 213 -10.52 -1.52 -2.33
N GLY A 214 -9.57 -0.65 -2.64
CA GLY A 214 -9.25 0.50 -1.81
C GLY A 214 -10.42 1.47 -1.67
N LEU A 215 -11.05 1.83 -2.78
CA LEU A 215 -12.23 2.68 -2.79
C LEU A 215 -13.41 2.03 -2.06
N PHE A 216 -13.65 0.74 -2.30
CA PHE A 216 -14.70 -0.01 -1.61
C PHE A 216 -14.51 0.02 -0.08
N ASN A 217 -13.31 -0.28 0.40
CA ASN A 217 -13.04 -0.30 1.84
C ASN A 217 -13.13 1.10 2.47
N LEU A 218 -12.66 2.13 1.78
CA LEU A 218 -12.78 3.51 2.24
C LEU A 218 -14.26 3.92 2.37
N LEU A 219 -15.10 3.58 1.38
CA LEU A 219 -16.55 3.85 1.45
C LEU A 219 -17.25 3.05 2.55
N MET A 220 -16.70 1.89 2.94
CA MET A 220 -17.18 1.09 4.06
C MET A 220 -16.65 1.56 5.42
N ALA A 221 -15.72 2.53 5.47
CA ALA A 221 -15.14 3.00 6.72
C ALA A 221 -16.18 3.47 7.75
N PRO A 222 -17.23 4.24 7.39
CA PRO A 222 -18.25 4.62 8.36
C PRO A 222 -18.96 3.40 8.93
N VAL A 223 -19.39 2.45 8.08
CA VAL A 223 -20.07 1.22 8.53
C VAL A 223 -19.18 0.42 9.48
N LEU A 224 -17.89 0.31 9.17
CA LEU A 224 -16.92 -0.35 10.04
C LEU A 224 -16.77 0.37 11.37
N ALA A 225 -16.74 1.71 11.39
CA ALA A 225 -16.69 2.49 12.62
C ALA A 225 -17.89 2.25 13.55
N TRP A 226 -19.07 1.92 13.00
CA TRP A 226 -20.26 1.58 13.78
C TRP A 226 -20.22 0.14 14.33
N CYS A 227 -19.51 -0.77 13.67
CA CYS A 227 -19.46 -2.19 14.02
C CYS A 227 -18.31 -2.56 14.97
N LEU A 228 -17.31 -1.69 15.10
CA LEU A 228 -16.08 -1.89 15.87
C LEU A 228 -16.14 -1.16 17.21
#